data_AF-A0A2H3JES9-F1
#
_entry.id   AF-A0A2H3JES9-F1
#
_cell.length_a   1.000
_cell.length_b   1.000
_cell.length_c   1.000
_cell.angle_alpha   90.00
_cell.angle_beta   90.00
_cell.angle_gamma   90.00
#
_symmetry.space_group_name_H-M   'P 1'
#
loop_
_entity.id
_entity.type
_entity.pdbx_description
1 polymer ?
#
loop_
_entity_poly.entity_id
_entity_poly.type
_entity_poly.pdbx_seq_one_letter_code
_entity_poly.pdbx_strand_id
1 'polypeptide(L)'
;MAESPSPLSPDVESSPDSSPSRARQERSDTNATAGAELSRTPSYIQFAPKRAMASFENLVALANYEERLREARRIVWRDRGEKPAEVRDLWECMGHGGRGGARAGGLAFAIRSGVNLILLMTRLKKIPRQYRFALIRHAAFGLDSFRFAAMLGSFVAIYKFLLNYLPLVLPQPTSPSHKRASSRVRPYSLADSPFSDDVDDEEDVDIERAVRTRRGSRHARLSMSAQAHQVWVRKRTRRWYSVLAGAIAGGAAIMFEKRDRRVGIAQQLFVRGLQGSVNAFTSKRGIEIPHGAVLVFSLCCAQIMYAWFLRPETLPRSYDTWIATASKCHRETVRIQRDMCQKGTFRIADMQSLANKKDTTPANKADMLARIARASLPLPDQAFGPPFVPCSALHPWLDSCTLTQLDRFVAVVRWMLPIYGALHLIPMLLFRRDRVLREPARMLLRAALGTARSSTFLGVFVFIYQSAFCLKHNLFNDLTALRSLPPSSSLLAMLAQLVPQPAVDALASRKSYYVLGLLSGLSLLVEDKRRREELAMYVLPRGLESTWLTARGRGWVGRTGQWGEVLLSAAGMGMVMSIYQNEPQHLSGLVRRILYQFIGPN
;
A
#
# COMPACT_ATOMS: atom_id res chain seq x y z
N MET A 1 -10.42 -29.95 62.27
CA MET A 1 -8.99 -30.00 62.57
C MET A 1 -8.34 -28.84 61.82
N ALA A 2 -8.59 -27.62 62.30
CA ALA A 2 -7.81 -26.85 63.30
C ALA A 2 -6.80 -25.96 62.55
N GLU A 3 -6.69 -24.64 62.73
CA GLU A 3 -7.34 -23.65 63.60
C GLU A 3 -7.06 -22.26 62.99
N SER A 4 -7.92 -21.30 63.32
CA SER A 4 -7.93 -19.85 63.03
C SER A 4 -6.76 -19.10 63.75
N PRO A 5 -6.72 -17.74 63.93
CA PRO A 5 -7.53 -16.62 63.39
C PRO A 5 -6.74 -15.31 63.06
N SER A 6 -7.44 -14.29 62.56
CA SER A 6 -7.11 -12.84 62.68
C SER A 6 -7.56 -12.30 64.08
N PRO A 7 -7.67 -10.98 64.43
CA PRO A 7 -7.37 -9.70 63.76
C PRO A 7 -6.82 -8.57 64.71
N LEU A 8 -6.89 -7.30 64.26
CA LEU A 8 -7.08 -6.02 65.00
C LEU A 8 -5.88 -5.07 65.32
N SER A 9 -6.01 -3.86 64.77
CA SER A 9 -5.49 -2.50 65.13
C SER A 9 -6.04 -2.00 66.50
N PRO A 10 -5.60 -0.88 67.18
CA PRO A 10 -5.50 0.51 66.63
C PRO A 10 -4.54 1.56 67.31
N ASP A 11 -4.44 2.74 66.70
CA ASP A 11 -4.50 4.15 67.22
C ASP A 11 -3.52 4.83 68.24
N VAL A 12 -3.13 6.07 67.87
CA VAL A 12 -3.11 7.38 68.62
C VAL A 12 -1.80 8.02 69.19
N GLU A 13 -1.63 9.31 68.75
CA GLU A 13 -1.02 10.57 69.27
C GLU A 13 0.16 10.64 70.27
N SER A 14 1.11 11.57 70.00
CA SER A 14 1.33 12.84 70.77
C SER A 14 2.67 13.57 70.46
N SER A 15 2.62 14.91 70.36
CA SER A 15 3.75 15.87 70.37
C SER A 15 4.17 16.19 71.84
N PRO A 16 5.29 16.91 72.18
CA PRO A 16 5.46 18.37 71.90
C PRO A 16 6.92 18.94 71.82
N ASP A 17 6.98 20.22 71.40
CA ASP A 17 7.89 21.35 71.68
C ASP A 17 9.40 21.20 72.00
N SER A 18 10.22 22.01 71.29
CA SER A 18 11.03 23.10 71.91
C SER A 18 11.94 23.83 70.90
N SER A 19 11.75 25.14 70.81
CA SER A 19 12.72 26.16 70.32
C SER A 19 13.55 26.70 71.53
N PRO A 20 14.68 27.45 71.45
CA PRO A 20 14.79 28.69 70.67
C PRO A 20 16.21 29.19 70.22
N SER A 21 16.18 30.33 69.52
CA SER A 21 17.12 31.48 69.57
C SER A 21 18.39 31.51 68.70
N ARG A 22 19.02 32.65 68.35
CA ARG A 22 18.67 34.06 67.99
C ARG A 22 20.03 34.80 67.87
N ALA A 23 20.33 35.48 66.76
CA ALA A 23 21.25 36.64 66.64
C ALA A 23 21.48 36.90 65.13
N ARG A 24 21.03 37.97 64.46
CA ARG A 24 21.00 39.43 64.67
C ARG A 24 22.39 40.08 64.70
N GLN A 25 22.79 40.72 63.60
CA GLN A 25 23.54 41.98 63.67
C GLN A 25 23.36 42.82 62.40
N GLU A 26 22.84 44.03 62.61
CA GLU A 26 22.76 45.18 61.69
C GLU A 26 23.57 46.32 62.29
N ARG A 27 24.03 47.23 61.40
CA ARG A 27 24.50 48.62 61.61
C ARG A 27 25.83 48.84 62.35
N SER A 28 26.49 49.98 62.23
CA SER A 28 26.85 50.93 61.14
C SER A 28 27.72 52.01 61.84
N ASP A 29 28.71 52.53 61.11
CA ASP A 29 29.34 53.85 61.22
C ASP A 29 30.11 54.27 62.50
N THR A 30 31.39 54.64 62.34
CA THR A 30 31.86 56.05 62.45
C THR A 30 33.37 56.24 62.21
N ASN A 31 33.67 57.07 61.21
CA ASN A 31 34.66 58.17 61.09
C ASN A 31 36.17 58.05 61.42
N ALA A 32 36.94 58.28 60.34
CA ALA A 32 37.91 59.36 60.10
C ALA A 32 39.41 59.16 60.43
N THR A 33 40.27 59.21 59.39
CA THR A 33 41.42 60.14 59.29
C THR A 33 42.02 60.20 57.87
N ALA A 34 42.69 61.33 57.61
CA ALA A 34 43.20 61.92 56.37
C ALA A 34 44.06 61.07 55.41
N GLY A 35 44.09 61.50 54.14
CA GLY A 35 45.15 61.18 53.17
C GLY A 35 44.68 61.26 51.72
N ALA A 36 45.03 62.34 51.02
CA ALA A 36 44.72 62.56 49.62
C ALA A 36 45.62 61.73 48.69
N GLU A 37 45.05 61.01 47.71
CA GLU A 37 45.72 60.66 46.46
C GLU A 37 44.69 60.31 45.36
N LEU A 38 44.82 60.97 44.21
CA LEU A 38 43.96 60.83 43.03
C LEU A 38 44.33 59.58 42.23
N SER A 39 43.41 58.61 42.05
CA SER A 39 43.34 57.86 40.79
C SER A 39 42.03 57.07 40.57
N ARG A 40 41.47 57.28 39.38
CA ARG A 40 40.53 56.44 38.59
C ARG A 40 39.41 55.69 39.31
N THR A 41 38.17 56.10 39.03
CA THR A 41 36.96 55.27 39.13
C THR A 41 37.05 54.03 38.21
N PRO A 42 36.92 52.80 38.73
CA PRO A 42 36.48 51.68 37.94
C PRO A 42 34.96 51.53 38.09
N SER A 43 34.23 51.79 37.01
CA SER A 43 32.85 51.37 36.86
C SER A 43 32.80 49.85 36.64
N TYR A 44 32.79 49.07 37.74
CA TYR A 44 32.35 47.68 37.65
C TYR A 44 30.94 47.58 38.20
N ILE A 45 29.97 47.65 37.30
CA ILE A 45 28.63 47.11 37.55
C ILE A 45 28.78 45.59 37.59
N GLN A 46 28.83 45.01 38.78
CA GLN A 46 28.55 43.58 38.96
C GLN A 46 27.06 43.34 38.67
N PHE A 47 26.74 42.93 37.44
CA PHE A 47 25.54 42.15 37.15
C PHE A 47 25.83 41.15 36.02
N ALA A 48 26.40 40.00 36.38
CA ALA A 48 26.12 38.78 35.64
C ALA A 48 24.86 38.17 36.25
N PRO A 49 23.68 38.25 35.61
CA PRO A 49 22.50 37.64 36.17
C PRO A 49 22.64 36.12 36.01
N LYS A 50 22.51 35.36 37.11
CA LYS A 50 22.40 33.89 37.11
C LYS A 50 21.40 33.33 36.08
N ARG A 51 20.46 34.16 35.59
CA ARG A 51 19.53 33.86 34.49
C ARG A 51 20.18 33.67 33.12
N ALA A 52 21.27 34.38 32.81
CA ALA A 52 21.97 34.23 31.52
C ALA A 52 22.76 32.92 31.45
N MET A 53 23.32 32.46 32.58
CA MET A 53 23.91 31.11 32.66
C MET A 53 22.82 30.02 32.57
N ALA A 54 21.67 30.19 33.23
CA ALA A 54 20.56 29.23 33.11
C ALA A 54 19.92 29.19 31.70
N SER A 55 19.93 30.29 30.94
CA SER A 55 19.47 30.29 29.53
C SER A 55 20.52 29.67 28.60
N PHE A 56 21.81 29.90 28.85
CA PHE A 56 22.90 29.25 28.15
C PHE A 56 22.95 27.74 28.43
N GLU A 57 22.77 27.31 29.68
CA GLU A 57 22.67 25.90 30.06
C GLU A 57 21.46 25.23 29.42
N ASN A 58 20.31 25.92 29.31
CA ASN A 58 19.16 25.40 28.58
C ASN A 58 19.40 25.32 27.06
N LEU A 59 20.10 26.30 26.47
CA LEU A 59 20.50 26.26 25.05
C LEU A 59 21.50 25.15 24.77
N VAL A 60 22.48 24.95 25.64
CA VAL A 60 23.45 23.84 25.57
C VAL A 60 22.74 22.51 25.80
N ALA A 61 21.78 22.43 26.72
CA ALA A 61 20.97 21.23 26.94
C ALA A 61 20.10 20.91 25.72
N LEU A 62 19.50 21.92 25.07
CA LEU A 62 18.73 21.77 23.83
C LEU A 62 19.63 21.39 22.65
N ALA A 63 20.80 22.00 22.51
CA ALA A 63 21.79 21.65 21.48
C ALA A 63 22.29 20.22 21.68
N ASN A 64 22.64 19.82 22.91
CA ASN A 64 23.02 18.45 23.26
C ASN A 64 21.86 17.46 23.10
N TYR A 65 20.61 17.90 23.27
CA TYR A 65 19.42 17.09 23.01
C TYR A 65 19.19 16.92 21.50
N GLU A 66 19.31 17.98 20.72
CA GLU A 66 19.26 17.91 19.25
C GLU A 66 20.40 17.07 18.68
N GLU A 67 21.60 17.19 19.24
CA GLU A 67 22.78 16.43 18.83
C GLU A 67 22.60 14.96 19.16
N ARG A 68 22.15 14.62 20.37
CA ARG A 68 21.75 13.25 20.73
C ARG A 68 20.61 12.72 19.85
N LEU A 69 19.66 13.56 19.45
CA LEU A 69 18.61 13.17 18.50
C LEU A 69 19.17 12.94 17.09
N ARG A 70 20.15 13.73 16.63
CA ARG A 70 20.83 13.53 15.35
C ARG A 70 21.68 12.26 15.38
N GLU A 71 22.41 12.00 16.47
CA GLU A 71 23.18 10.77 16.68
C GLU A 71 22.27 9.54 16.77
N ALA A 72 21.19 9.60 17.56
CA ALA A 72 20.18 8.55 17.60
C ALA A 72 19.54 8.34 16.22
N ARG A 73 19.31 9.42 15.46
CA ARG A 73 18.84 9.34 14.08
C ARG A 73 19.85 8.65 13.17
N ARG A 74 21.17 8.85 13.33
CA ARG A 74 22.23 8.14 12.59
C ARG A 74 22.36 6.66 12.96
N ILE A 75 22.07 6.31 14.21
CA ILE A 75 22.04 4.92 14.68
C ILE A 75 20.88 4.18 13.99
N VAL A 76 19.70 4.81 13.95
CA VAL A 76 18.49 4.23 13.36
C VAL A 76 18.51 4.29 11.83
N TRP A 77 18.89 5.43 11.26
CA TRP A 77 18.86 5.74 9.83
C TRP A 77 20.27 5.82 9.24
N ARG A 78 20.47 5.21 8.08
CA ARG A 78 21.76 5.18 7.40
C ARG A 78 21.97 6.50 6.67
N ASP A 79 23.12 7.13 6.90
CA ASP A 79 23.47 8.37 6.22
C ASP A 79 23.58 8.17 4.70
N ARG A 80 23.23 9.21 3.95
CA ARG A 80 23.24 9.17 2.48
C ARG A 80 24.70 9.18 1.99
N GLY A 81 25.08 8.18 1.19
CA GLY A 81 26.40 8.14 0.52
C GLY A 81 27.52 7.47 1.32
N GLU A 82 27.19 6.55 2.23
CA GLU A 82 28.21 5.71 2.89
C GLU A 82 29.04 4.95 1.84
N LYS A 83 30.36 4.87 2.06
CA LYS A 83 31.26 4.17 1.14
C LYS A 83 30.96 2.65 1.16
N PRO A 84 31.02 1.96 0.02
CA PRO A 84 30.91 0.49 0.00
C PRO A 84 32.00 -0.14 0.85
N ALA A 85 31.66 -1.21 1.57
CA ALA A 85 32.65 -1.99 2.30
C ALA A 85 33.49 -2.79 1.30
N GLU A 86 34.81 -2.67 1.35
CA GLU A 86 35.71 -3.57 0.63
C GLU A 86 35.91 -4.83 1.46
N VAL A 87 35.53 -5.97 0.89
CA VAL A 87 35.62 -7.29 1.53
C VAL A 87 36.55 -8.15 0.69
N ARG A 88 37.56 -8.77 1.31
CA ARG A 88 38.60 -9.54 0.61
C ARG A 88 38.52 -11.04 0.91
N ASP A 89 38.10 -11.39 2.12
CA ASP A 89 38.09 -12.78 2.59
C ASP A 89 36.69 -13.33 2.87
N LEU A 90 36.57 -14.67 2.90
CA LEU A 90 35.34 -15.37 3.27
C LEU A 90 34.85 -14.97 4.67
N TRP A 91 35.79 -14.88 5.63
CA TRP A 91 35.47 -14.52 7.00
C TRP A 91 34.95 -13.08 7.09
N GLU A 92 35.56 -12.16 6.35
CA GLU A 92 35.07 -10.78 6.26
C GLU A 92 33.69 -10.71 5.57
N CYS A 93 33.40 -11.56 4.58
CA CYS A 93 32.07 -11.65 3.96
C CYS A 93 31.02 -12.07 4.98
N MET A 94 31.34 -13.08 5.79
CA MET A 94 30.46 -13.56 6.85
C MET A 94 30.28 -12.50 7.94
N GLY A 95 31.34 -11.83 8.38
CA GLY A 95 31.28 -10.74 9.35
C GLY A 95 30.52 -9.52 8.84
N HIS A 96 30.65 -9.17 7.55
CA HIS A 96 29.87 -8.10 6.91
C HIS A 96 28.38 -8.46 6.80
N GLY A 97 28.08 -9.69 6.39
CA GLY A 97 26.73 -10.24 6.38
C GLY A 97 26.11 -10.24 7.77
N GLY A 98 26.80 -10.78 8.77
CA GLY A 98 26.34 -10.86 10.16
C GLY A 98 26.05 -9.49 10.78
N ARG A 99 26.98 -8.54 10.67
CA ARG A 99 26.76 -7.15 11.16
C ARG A 99 25.59 -6.47 10.45
N GLY A 100 25.49 -6.65 9.12
CA GLY A 100 24.36 -6.15 8.34
C GLY A 100 23.02 -6.76 8.77
N GLY A 101 22.99 -8.07 8.98
CA GLY A 101 21.82 -8.81 9.44
C GLY A 101 21.38 -8.42 10.84
N ALA A 102 22.31 -8.28 11.79
CA ALA A 102 22.00 -7.84 13.15
C ALA A 102 21.38 -6.44 13.17
N ARG A 103 21.94 -5.49 12.41
CA ARG A 103 21.37 -4.13 12.27
C ARG A 103 19.98 -4.17 11.64
N ALA A 104 19.83 -4.89 10.52
CA ALA A 104 18.56 -4.99 9.81
C ALA A 104 17.47 -5.64 10.68
N GLY A 105 17.81 -6.70 11.41
CA GLY A 105 16.91 -7.37 12.36
C GLY A 105 16.51 -6.48 13.53
N GLY A 106 17.46 -5.75 14.13
CA GLY A 106 17.17 -4.79 15.20
C GLY A 106 16.24 -3.66 14.75
N LEU A 107 16.49 -3.09 13.57
CA LEU A 107 15.63 -2.06 12.99
C LEU A 107 14.22 -2.61 12.68
N ALA A 108 14.14 -3.81 12.10
CA ALA A 108 12.88 -4.49 11.81
C ALA A 108 12.05 -4.75 13.07
N PHE A 109 12.70 -5.20 14.15
CA PHE A 109 12.07 -5.39 15.45
C PHE A 109 11.50 -4.07 15.98
N ALA A 110 12.32 -3.01 16.01
CA ALA A 110 11.92 -1.70 16.53
C ALA A 110 10.73 -1.12 15.76
N ILE A 111 10.73 -1.20 14.42
CA ILE A 111 9.63 -0.73 13.58
C ILE A 111 8.35 -1.52 13.91
N ARG A 112 8.42 -2.86 13.95
CA ARG A 112 7.23 -3.69 14.14
C ARG A 112 6.64 -3.57 15.54
N SER A 113 7.48 -3.58 16.58
CA SER A 113 7.05 -3.35 17.95
C SER A 113 6.51 -1.93 18.16
N GLY A 114 7.12 -0.92 17.53
CA GLY A 114 6.63 0.46 17.56
C GLY A 114 5.23 0.60 16.96
N VAL A 115 4.99 0.01 15.78
CA VAL A 115 3.66 0.01 15.15
C VAL A 115 2.63 -0.70 16.03
N ASN A 116 2.96 -1.88 16.58
CA ASN A 116 2.06 -2.61 17.48
C ASN A 116 1.71 -1.80 18.74
N LEU A 117 2.68 -1.10 19.31
CA LEU A 117 2.47 -0.26 20.48
C LEU A 117 1.57 0.94 20.15
N ILE A 118 1.82 1.63 19.03
CA ILE A 118 0.96 2.75 18.57
C ILE A 118 -0.48 2.27 18.38
N LEU A 119 -0.68 1.13 17.72
CA LEU A 119 -2.01 0.55 17.52
C LEU A 119 -2.69 0.22 18.86
N LEU A 120 -1.95 -0.34 19.82
CA LEU A 120 -2.46 -0.59 21.16
C LEU A 120 -2.84 0.70 21.89
N MET A 121 -2.02 1.75 21.77
CA MET A 121 -2.28 3.05 22.40
C MET A 121 -3.62 3.66 21.94
N THR A 122 -4.00 3.49 20.68
CA THR A 122 -5.31 3.99 20.16
C THR A 122 -6.52 3.36 20.84
N ARG A 123 -6.36 2.18 21.46
CA ARG A 123 -7.45 1.42 22.10
C ARG A 123 -7.25 1.21 23.59
N LEU A 124 -6.15 1.69 24.17
CA LEU A 124 -5.75 1.45 25.55
C LEU A 124 -6.80 1.92 26.57
N LYS A 125 -7.50 3.02 26.27
CA LYS A 125 -8.58 3.55 27.11
C LYS A 125 -9.79 2.59 27.21
N LYS A 126 -10.02 1.76 26.19
CA LYS A 126 -11.12 0.79 26.14
C LYS A 126 -10.79 -0.55 26.82
N ILE A 127 -9.55 -0.72 27.31
CA ILE A 127 -9.05 -1.99 27.85
C ILE A 127 -9.01 -1.93 29.39
N PRO A 128 -9.50 -2.96 30.10
CA PRO A 128 -9.44 -3.05 31.57
C PRO A 128 -8.00 -2.93 32.10
N ARG A 129 -7.80 -2.22 33.21
CA ARG A 129 -6.46 -1.91 33.77
C ARG A 129 -5.60 -3.15 33.99
N GLN A 130 -6.19 -4.26 34.44
CA GLN A 130 -5.50 -5.52 34.72
C GLN A 130 -4.79 -6.15 33.50
N TYR A 131 -5.32 -5.96 32.28
CA TYR A 131 -4.72 -6.55 31.08
C TYR A 131 -3.74 -5.62 30.37
N ARG A 132 -3.67 -4.33 30.75
CA ARG A 132 -2.88 -3.31 30.04
C ARG A 132 -1.40 -3.66 30.01
N PHE A 133 -0.82 -4.05 31.14
CA PHE A 133 0.60 -4.39 31.22
C PHE A 133 0.94 -5.61 30.36
N ALA A 134 0.13 -6.67 30.44
CA ALA A 134 0.30 -7.87 29.61
C ALA A 134 0.21 -7.56 28.11
N LEU A 135 -0.75 -6.73 27.70
CA LEU A 135 -0.92 -6.29 26.31
C LEU A 135 0.22 -5.39 25.83
N ILE A 136 0.71 -4.47 26.66
CA ILE A 136 1.87 -3.62 26.33
C ILE A 136 3.11 -4.48 26.15
N ARG A 137 3.37 -5.41 27.08
CA ARG A 137 4.48 -6.36 26.98
C ARG A 137 4.38 -7.21 25.72
N HIS A 138 3.20 -7.72 25.39
CA HIS A 138 2.97 -8.49 24.16
C HIS A 138 3.12 -7.63 22.89
N ALA A 139 2.72 -6.36 22.92
CA ALA A 139 2.92 -5.46 21.78
C ALA A 139 4.40 -5.13 21.55
N ALA A 140 5.17 -4.93 22.62
CA ALA A 140 6.59 -4.59 22.57
C ALA A 140 7.50 -5.79 22.28
N PHE A 141 7.22 -6.95 22.89
CA PHE A 141 8.04 -8.16 22.83
C PHE A 141 7.28 -9.36 22.25
N GLY A 142 6.30 -9.11 21.39
CA GLY A 142 5.52 -10.16 20.76
C GLY A 142 6.36 -11.04 19.83
N LEU A 143 5.99 -12.32 19.75
CA LEU A 143 6.63 -13.30 18.87
C LEU A 143 6.62 -12.84 17.39
N ASP A 144 5.59 -12.09 16.99
CA ASP A 144 5.47 -11.56 15.63
C ASP A 144 6.51 -10.47 15.31
N SER A 145 7.04 -9.76 16.32
CA SER A 145 8.16 -8.82 16.14
C SER A 145 9.47 -9.57 15.95
N PHE A 146 9.71 -10.61 16.74
CA PHE A 146 10.89 -11.47 16.61
C PHE A 146 10.93 -12.22 15.28
N ARG A 147 9.80 -12.77 14.82
CA ARG A 147 9.71 -13.43 13.50
C ARG A 147 10.04 -12.49 12.35
N PHE A 148 9.51 -11.27 12.38
CA PHE A 148 9.80 -10.26 11.37
C PHE A 148 11.26 -9.79 11.41
N ALA A 149 11.82 -9.65 12.61
CA ALA A 149 13.24 -9.36 12.81
C ALA A 149 14.14 -10.47 12.26
N ALA A 150 13.81 -11.73 12.54
CA ALA A 150 14.52 -12.89 12.00
C ALA A 150 14.41 -12.96 10.48
N MET A 151 13.22 -12.69 9.91
CA MET A 151 13.02 -12.63 8.45
C MET A 151 13.94 -11.57 7.80
N LEU A 152 13.90 -10.31 8.25
CA LEU A 152 14.72 -9.26 7.63
C LEU A 152 16.21 -9.39 7.96
N GLY A 153 16.56 -9.81 9.18
CA GLY A 153 17.95 -10.03 9.58
C GLY A 153 18.61 -11.16 8.79
N SER A 154 17.95 -12.32 8.68
CA SER A 154 18.45 -13.45 7.89
C SER A 154 18.52 -13.11 6.39
N PHE A 155 17.53 -12.38 5.86
CA PHE A 155 17.58 -11.90 4.48
C PHE A 155 18.84 -11.08 4.21
N VAL A 156 19.10 -10.04 5.00
CA VAL A 156 20.26 -9.16 4.79
C VAL A 156 21.57 -9.91 5.00
N ALA A 157 21.65 -10.78 6.02
CA ALA A 157 22.84 -11.58 6.28
C ALA A 157 23.19 -12.49 5.09
N ILE A 158 22.23 -13.29 4.64
CA ILE A 158 22.42 -14.24 3.53
C ILE A 158 22.70 -13.48 2.23
N TYR A 159 21.94 -12.42 1.95
CA TYR A 159 22.11 -11.64 0.73
C TYR A 159 23.49 -10.99 0.64
N LYS A 160 23.93 -10.30 1.70
CA LYS A 160 25.25 -9.66 1.74
C LYS A 160 26.37 -10.68 1.67
N PHE A 161 26.25 -11.79 2.39
CA PHE A 161 27.22 -12.87 2.33
C PHE A 161 27.36 -13.39 0.90
N LEU A 162 26.26 -13.83 0.27
CA LEU A 162 26.29 -14.41 -1.07
C LEU A 162 26.75 -13.41 -2.14
N LEU A 163 26.31 -12.15 -2.05
CA LEU A 163 26.68 -11.13 -3.04
C LEU A 163 28.18 -10.82 -3.04
N ASN A 164 28.84 -10.88 -1.88
CA ASN A 164 30.28 -10.66 -1.76
C ASN A 164 31.09 -11.95 -1.96
N TYR A 165 30.54 -13.10 -1.58
CA TYR A 165 31.17 -14.42 -1.75
C TYR A 165 31.24 -14.87 -3.21
N LEU A 166 30.16 -14.67 -3.99
CA LEU A 166 30.09 -15.11 -5.39
C LEU A 166 31.22 -14.56 -6.28
N PRO A 167 31.57 -13.25 -6.23
CA PRO A 167 32.72 -12.72 -6.95
C PRO A 167 34.08 -13.31 -6.54
N LEU A 168 34.25 -13.76 -5.29
CA LEU A 168 35.51 -14.35 -4.81
C LEU A 168 35.72 -15.76 -5.38
N VAL A 169 34.64 -16.55 -5.43
CA VAL A 169 34.68 -17.94 -5.96
C VAL A 169 34.63 -17.96 -7.48
N LEU A 170 33.87 -17.06 -8.08
CA LEU A 170 33.66 -16.95 -9.52
C LEU A 170 34.14 -15.57 -9.99
N PRO A 171 35.46 -15.34 -10.06
CA PRO A 171 36.01 -14.09 -10.56
C PRO A 171 35.56 -13.85 -12.01
N GLN A 172 35.32 -12.59 -12.36
CA GLN A 172 35.01 -12.25 -13.75
C GLN A 172 36.29 -12.40 -14.59
N PRO A 173 36.20 -12.92 -15.83
CA PRO A 173 37.31 -12.77 -16.77
C PRO A 173 37.57 -11.28 -16.94
N THR A 174 38.80 -10.87 -16.63
CA THR A 174 39.29 -9.51 -16.86
C THR A 174 39.24 -9.26 -18.36
N SER A 175 38.22 -8.53 -18.85
CA SER A 175 38.29 -8.03 -20.22
C SER A 175 39.43 -6.99 -20.25
N PRO A 176 40.48 -7.18 -21.07
CA PRO A 176 41.55 -6.21 -21.14
C PRO A 176 41.04 -4.93 -21.83
N SER A 177 41.29 -3.79 -21.19
CA SER A 177 41.29 -2.42 -21.73
C SER A 177 40.03 -1.90 -22.45
N HIS A 178 39.45 -0.83 -21.88
CA HIS A 178 39.23 0.37 -22.68
C HIS A 178 39.73 1.61 -21.91
N LYS A 179 40.88 2.11 -22.35
CA LYS A 179 41.31 3.51 -22.23
C LYS A 179 40.13 4.44 -22.52
N ARG A 180 39.97 5.50 -21.70
CA ARG A 180 39.21 6.74 -21.95
C ARG A 180 38.31 6.70 -23.20
N ALA A 181 37.15 6.06 -23.11
CA ALA A 181 36.07 6.33 -24.04
C ALA A 181 35.28 7.52 -23.46
N SER A 182 35.54 8.71 -24.02
CA SER A 182 34.65 9.85 -23.89
C SER A 182 33.29 9.45 -24.48
N SER A 183 32.41 8.92 -23.64
CA SER A 183 31.03 8.66 -24.02
C SER A 183 30.33 10.01 -24.09
N ARG A 184 30.10 10.50 -25.31
CA ARG A 184 29.02 11.44 -25.61
C ARG A 184 27.70 10.82 -25.14
N VAL A 185 27.36 11.07 -23.88
CA VAL A 185 26.03 10.87 -23.35
C VAL A 185 25.15 11.91 -24.05
N ARG A 186 24.24 11.45 -24.92
CA ARG A 186 23.11 12.30 -25.34
C ARG A 186 22.37 12.72 -24.06
N PRO A 187 22.23 14.02 -23.77
CA PRO A 187 21.48 14.45 -22.61
C PRO A 187 20.00 14.18 -22.89
N TYR A 188 19.49 13.09 -22.31
CA TYR A 188 18.05 12.94 -22.13
C TYR A 188 17.60 13.94 -21.07
N SER A 189 16.42 14.52 -21.31
CA SER A 189 15.79 15.60 -20.53
C SER A 189 15.90 15.38 -19.01
N LEU A 190 16.55 16.34 -18.34
CA LEU A 190 16.65 16.49 -16.88
C LEU A 190 15.35 17.09 -16.32
N ALA A 191 14.25 16.35 -16.39
CA ALA A 191 12.99 16.75 -15.74
C ALA A 191 12.70 16.03 -14.42
N ASP A 192 13.51 15.05 -13.99
CA ASP A 192 13.32 14.38 -12.69
C ASP A 192 14.67 14.20 -11.97
N SER A 193 15.08 15.23 -11.23
CA SER A 193 15.99 15.08 -10.11
C SER A 193 15.17 14.60 -8.91
N PRO A 194 15.30 13.34 -8.44
CA PRO A 194 14.41 12.82 -7.40
C PRO A 194 14.89 13.19 -5.98
N PHE A 195 15.61 14.31 -5.83
CA PHE A 195 16.22 14.77 -4.58
C PHE A 195 16.13 16.28 -4.34
N SER A 196 15.32 17.04 -5.09
CA SER A 196 14.78 18.28 -4.54
C SER A 196 13.64 17.91 -3.59
N ASP A 197 13.86 18.14 -2.30
CA ASP A 197 12.76 18.42 -1.37
C ASP A 197 12.22 19.82 -1.70
N ASP A 198 11.65 19.99 -2.89
CA ASP A 198 10.73 21.09 -3.18
C ASP A 198 9.35 20.45 -3.26
N VAL A 199 8.69 20.43 -2.11
CA VAL A 199 7.23 20.44 -2.08
C VAL A 199 6.81 21.83 -2.55
N ASP A 200 7.00 22.10 -3.84
CA ASP A 200 6.36 23.20 -4.55
C ASP A 200 5.45 22.59 -5.60
N ASP A 201 4.22 22.30 -5.14
CA ASP A 201 3.05 22.31 -6.00
C ASP A 201 2.76 23.77 -6.39
N GLU A 202 3.57 24.37 -7.27
CA GLU A 202 3.17 25.53 -8.06
C GLU A 202 2.70 25.05 -9.44
N GLU A 203 1.43 25.37 -9.70
CA GLU A 203 0.82 25.67 -11.00
C GLU A 203 0.59 24.54 -12.02
N ASP A 204 -0.70 24.16 -12.10
CA ASP A 204 -1.42 23.95 -13.36
C ASP A 204 -2.78 24.69 -13.25
N VAL A 205 -2.71 26.02 -13.21
CA VAL A 205 -3.76 26.93 -13.70
C VAL A 205 -3.02 27.89 -14.61
N ASP A 206 -3.06 27.62 -15.92
CA ASP A 206 -2.96 28.58 -17.03
C ASP A 206 -2.53 27.84 -18.32
N ILE A 207 -3.47 27.05 -18.86
CA ILE A 207 -3.42 26.64 -20.26
C ILE A 207 -4.22 27.69 -21.05
N GLU A 208 -3.56 28.76 -21.48
CA GLU A 208 -3.81 29.44 -22.77
C GLU A 208 -2.88 30.66 -22.93
N ARG A 209 -2.02 30.61 -23.97
CA ARG A 209 -0.99 31.61 -24.41
C ARG A 209 0.44 31.41 -23.90
N ALA A 210 1.14 30.42 -24.46
CA ALA A 210 2.57 30.53 -24.74
C ALA A 210 3.03 29.49 -25.77
N VAL A 211 2.40 29.48 -26.94
CA VAL A 211 2.98 28.85 -28.12
C VAL A 211 4.12 29.74 -28.60
N ARG A 212 5.33 29.17 -28.67
CA ARG A 212 6.58 29.70 -29.25
C ARG A 212 7.36 30.71 -28.40
N THR A 213 8.44 30.23 -27.78
CA THR A 213 9.81 30.68 -28.11
C THR A 213 10.86 29.85 -27.37
N ARG A 214 11.86 29.39 -28.13
CA ARG A 214 13.10 28.75 -27.68
C ARG A 214 13.75 29.50 -26.50
N ARG A 215 14.22 28.78 -25.48
CA ARG A 215 15.32 29.26 -24.62
C ARG A 215 16.29 28.14 -24.27
N GLY A 216 17.57 28.43 -24.52
CA GLY A 216 18.70 27.52 -24.38
C GLY A 216 19.01 27.14 -22.94
N SER A 217 19.47 25.90 -22.77
CA SER A 217 19.90 25.30 -21.52
C SER A 217 21.21 25.93 -21.04
N ARG A 218 21.18 26.72 -19.97
CA ARG A 218 22.35 26.98 -19.13
C ARG A 218 22.59 25.77 -18.24
N HIS A 219 23.69 25.06 -18.47
CA HIS A 219 24.12 23.92 -17.66
C HIS A 219 24.69 24.41 -16.32
N ALA A 220 24.07 24.02 -15.21
CA ALA A 220 24.68 24.13 -13.89
C ALA A 220 25.75 23.03 -13.75
N ARG A 221 27.01 23.43 -13.56
CA ARG A 221 28.10 22.51 -13.20
C ARG A 221 27.87 22.05 -11.76
N LEU A 222 27.37 20.84 -11.58
CA LEU A 222 27.26 20.20 -10.27
C LEU A 222 28.67 20.01 -9.66
N SER A 223 28.81 20.22 -8.35
CA SER A 223 30.06 19.99 -7.63
C SER A 223 30.52 18.53 -7.73
N MET A 224 31.81 18.26 -7.55
CA MET A 224 32.34 16.89 -7.55
C MET A 224 31.68 15.97 -6.52
N SER A 225 31.20 16.51 -5.39
CA SER A 225 30.40 15.75 -4.41
C SER A 225 29.00 15.40 -4.95
N ALA A 226 28.37 16.28 -5.73
CA ALA A 226 27.11 16.03 -6.43
C ALA A 226 27.24 15.07 -7.62
N GLN A 227 28.37 15.05 -8.31
CA GLN A 227 28.70 13.99 -9.27
C GLN A 227 29.00 12.66 -8.56
N ALA A 228 29.65 12.67 -7.39
CA ALA A 228 29.78 11.49 -6.55
C ALA A 228 28.43 11.03 -5.96
N HIS A 229 27.45 11.93 -5.76
CA HIS A 229 26.07 11.60 -5.40
C HIS A 229 25.32 10.85 -6.51
N GLN A 230 25.73 10.97 -7.78
CA GLN A 230 25.17 10.23 -8.92
C GLN A 230 25.95 8.94 -9.22
N VAL A 231 27.27 8.93 -9.01
CA VAL A 231 28.11 7.74 -9.16
C VAL A 231 28.07 6.95 -7.86
N TRP A 232 27.02 6.14 -7.70
CA TRP A 232 27.08 5.02 -6.78
C TRP A 232 28.29 4.17 -7.16
N VAL A 233 29.39 4.25 -6.40
CA VAL A 233 30.59 3.41 -6.60
C VAL A 233 30.18 1.97 -6.27
N ARG A 234 29.55 1.30 -7.22
CA ARG A 234 29.19 -0.12 -7.14
C ARG A 234 30.17 -0.86 -8.01
N LYS A 235 30.83 -1.88 -7.45
CA LYS A 235 31.58 -2.82 -8.29
C LYS A 235 30.56 -3.53 -9.19
N ARG A 236 30.63 -3.27 -10.49
CA ARG A 236 29.69 -3.84 -11.47
C ARG A 236 29.94 -5.35 -11.56
N THR A 237 29.17 -6.12 -10.80
CA THR A 237 29.25 -7.59 -10.80
C THR A 237 28.33 -8.18 -11.89
N ARG A 238 28.40 -9.51 -12.11
CA ARG A 238 27.50 -10.19 -13.05
C ARG A 238 26.07 -10.07 -12.53
N ARG A 239 25.12 -9.74 -13.42
CA ARG A 239 23.71 -9.53 -13.05
C ARG A 239 23.08 -10.71 -12.31
N TRP A 240 23.47 -11.93 -12.66
CA TRP A 240 22.89 -13.13 -12.04
C TRP A 240 23.35 -13.34 -10.59
N TYR A 241 24.45 -12.73 -10.13
CA TYR A 241 24.87 -12.84 -8.73
C TYR A 241 23.84 -12.23 -7.78
N SER A 242 23.35 -11.03 -8.09
CA SER A 242 22.32 -10.38 -7.28
C SER A 242 20.95 -11.07 -7.40
N VAL A 243 20.65 -11.66 -8.55
CA VAL A 243 19.45 -12.52 -8.73
C VAL A 243 19.53 -13.74 -7.82
N LEU A 244 20.64 -14.50 -7.87
CA LEU A 244 20.81 -15.72 -7.09
C LEU A 244 20.84 -15.42 -5.59
N ALA A 245 21.64 -14.44 -5.17
CA ALA A 245 21.72 -14.01 -3.78
C ALA A 245 20.34 -13.55 -3.26
N GLY A 246 19.62 -12.75 -4.06
CA GLY A 246 18.27 -12.30 -3.73
C GLY A 246 17.27 -13.45 -3.64
N ALA A 247 17.33 -14.42 -4.54
CA ALA A 247 16.43 -15.57 -4.56
C ALA A 247 16.64 -16.50 -3.36
N ILE A 248 17.89 -16.88 -3.08
CA ILE A 248 18.22 -17.75 -1.94
C ILE A 248 17.85 -17.04 -0.63
N ALA A 249 18.27 -15.78 -0.47
CA ALA A 249 17.97 -15.00 0.73
C ALA A 249 16.46 -14.80 0.91
N GLY A 250 15.73 -14.47 -0.15
CA GLY A 250 14.27 -14.24 -0.11
C GLY A 250 13.47 -15.51 0.18
N GLY A 251 13.90 -16.66 -0.35
CA GLY A 251 13.30 -17.96 -0.06
C GLY A 251 13.59 -18.44 1.36
N ALA A 252 14.82 -18.28 1.86
CA ALA A 252 15.16 -18.66 3.24
C ALA A 252 14.47 -17.75 4.27
N ALA A 253 14.50 -16.43 4.05
CA ALA A 253 13.98 -15.46 5.00
C ALA A 253 12.48 -15.61 5.25
N ILE A 254 11.68 -15.86 4.21
CA ILE A 254 10.21 -15.92 4.32
C ILE A 254 9.74 -17.08 5.23
N MET A 255 10.58 -18.09 5.44
CA MET A 255 10.28 -19.23 6.32
C MET A 255 10.17 -18.83 7.80
N PHE A 256 10.75 -17.71 8.22
CA PHE A 256 10.60 -17.21 9.59
C PHE A 256 9.20 -16.63 9.87
N GLU A 257 8.41 -16.32 8.84
CA GLU A 257 7.06 -15.77 8.99
C GLU A 257 5.97 -16.85 9.07
N LYS A 258 4.78 -16.45 9.58
CA LYS A 258 3.58 -17.30 9.59
C LYS A 258 3.04 -17.51 8.17
N ARG A 259 2.54 -18.72 7.84
CA ARG A 259 1.99 -19.06 6.50
C ARG A 259 1.03 -18.01 5.94
N ASP A 260 0.07 -17.54 6.74
CA ASP A 260 -0.91 -16.53 6.32
C ASP A 260 -0.26 -15.21 5.84
N ARG A 261 0.87 -14.83 6.43
CA ARG A 261 1.60 -13.60 6.07
C ARG A 261 2.58 -13.81 4.92
N ARG A 262 3.10 -15.03 4.75
CA ARG A 262 4.07 -15.35 3.68
C ARG A 262 3.51 -15.07 2.31
N VAL A 263 2.27 -15.50 2.05
CA VAL A 263 1.60 -15.29 0.76
C VAL A 263 1.52 -13.80 0.42
N GLY A 264 1.05 -12.98 1.36
CA GLY A 264 0.94 -11.53 1.14
C GLY A 264 2.29 -10.85 0.90
N ILE A 265 3.33 -11.23 1.66
CA ILE A 265 4.69 -10.68 1.48
C ILE A 265 5.27 -11.12 0.13
N ALA A 266 5.20 -12.41 -0.20
CA ALA A 266 5.73 -12.97 -1.44
C ALA A 266 5.06 -12.33 -2.67
N GLN A 267 3.74 -12.15 -2.65
CA GLN A 267 2.99 -11.46 -3.68
C GLN A 267 3.45 -10.02 -3.88
N GLN A 268 3.63 -9.26 -2.79
CA GLN A 268 4.09 -7.87 -2.88
C GLN A 268 5.51 -7.78 -3.41
N LEU A 269 6.42 -8.64 -2.95
CA LEU A 269 7.80 -8.69 -3.46
C LEU A 269 7.83 -9.05 -4.95
N PHE A 270 7.03 -10.04 -5.36
CA PHE A 270 6.92 -10.45 -6.76
C PHE A 270 6.41 -9.33 -7.65
N VAL A 271 5.32 -8.66 -7.25
CA VAL A 271 4.75 -7.54 -8.03
C VAL A 271 5.72 -6.36 -8.11
N ARG A 272 6.43 -6.02 -7.03
CA ARG A 272 7.44 -4.95 -7.06
C ARG A 272 8.66 -5.32 -7.92
N GLY A 273 9.08 -6.57 -7.86
CA GLY A 273 10.14 -7.11 -8.73
C GLY A 273 9.73 -7.08 -10.20
N LEU A 274 8.50 -7.49 -10.50
CA LEU A 274 7.95 -7.47 -11.85
C LEU A 274 7.81 -6.03 -12.38
N GLN A 275 7.26 -5.11 -11.57
CA GLN A 275 7.13 -3.69 -11.91
C GLN A 275 8.48 -3.10 -12.31
N GLY A 276 9.50 -3.27 -11.46
CA GLY A 276 10.83 -2.73 -11.77
C GLY A 276 11.51 -3.44 -12.94
N SER A 277 11.25 -4.74 -13.15
CA SER A 277 11.81 -5.51 -14.27
C SER A 277 11.22 -5.06 -15.60
N VAL A 278 9.90 -4.86 -15.64
CA VAL A 278 9.20 -4.31 -16.82
C VAL A 278 9.70 -2.90 -17.10
N ASN A 279 9.79 -2.03 -16.09
CA ASN A 279 10.30 -0.67 -16.27
C ASN A 279 11.73 -0.66 -16.85
N ALA A 280 12.61 -1.53 -16.35
CA ALA A 280 13.97 -1.69 -16.86
C ALA A 280 14.01 -2.23 -18.30
N PHE A 281 13.14 -3.18 -18.63
CA PHE A 281 13.05 -3.77 -19.97
C PHE A 281 12.52 -2.78 -21.00
N THR A 282 11.43 -2.10 -20.65
CA THR A 282 10.73 -1.11 -21.47
C THR A 282 11.62 0.11 -21.73
N SER A 283 12.33 0.60 -20.72
CA SER A 283 13.29 1.70 -20.86
C SER A 283 14.46 1.36 -21.78
N LYS A 284 14.97 0.12 -21.76
CA LYS A 284 16.05 -0.32 -22.65
C LYS A 284 15.61 -0.43 -24.11
N ARG A 285 14.37 -0.84 -24.35
CA ARG A 285 13.83 -1.06 -25.70
C ARG A 285 13.12 0.18 -26.27
N GLY A 286 12.98 1.25 -25.48
CA GLY A 286 12.26 2.46 -25.89
C GLY A 286 10.78 2.22 -26.21
N ILE A 287 10.19 1.17 -25.64
CA ILE A 287 8.76 0.87 -25.81
C ILE A 287 8.00 1.79 -24.84
N GLU A 288 6.98 2.50 -25.29
CA GLU A 288 6.10 3.23 -24.38
C GLU A 288 4.68 2.72 -24.61
N ILE A 289 4.08 2.11 -23.59
CA ILE A 289 2.70 1.60 -23.67
C ILE A 289 1.78 2.71 -23.17
N PRO A 290 1.04 3.40 -24.06
CA PRO A 290 0.10 4.43 -23.63
C PRO A 290 -0.94 3.79 -22.70
N HIS A 291 -1.20 4.45 -21.58
CA HIS A 291 -2.16 3.97 -20.56
C HIS A 291 -1.88 2.55 -20.03
N GLY A 292 -0.62 2.09 -20.01
CA GLY A 292 -0.26 0.74 -19.53
C GLY A 292 -0.82 0.38 -18.15
N ALA A 293 -0.89 1.34 -17.21
CA ALA A 293 -1.52 1.14 -15.91
C ALA A 293 -3.02 0.79 -15.99
N VAL A 294 -3.75 1.43 -16.91
CA VAL A 294 -5.18 1.18 -17.13
C VAL A 294 -5.38 -0.19 -17.77
N LEU A 295 -4.53 -0.59 -18.71
CA LEU A 295 -4.58 -1.92 -19.31
C LEU A 295 -4.36 -3.02 -18.26
N VAL A 296 -3.30 -2.90 -17.45
CA VAL A 296 -3.00 -3.87 -16.38
C VAL A 296 -4.14 -3.93 -15.37
N PHE A 297 -4.64 -2.78 -14.93
CA PHE A 297 -5.77 -2.71 -14.02
C PHE A 297 -7.02 -3.38 -14.60
N SER A 298 -7.35 -3.10 -15.87
CA SER A 298 -8.50 -3.68 -16.55
C SER A 298 -8.39 -5.20 -16.68
N LEU A 299 -7.22 -5.73 -17.03
CA LEU A 299 -6.96 -7.17 -17.07
C LEU A 299 -7.13 -7.83 -15.69
N CYS A 300 -6.68 -7.15 -14.63
CA CYS A 300 -6.88 -7.64 -13.26
C CYS A 300 -8.36 -7.63 -12.87
N CYS A 301 -9.09 -6.56 -13.18
CA CYS A 301 -10.52 -6.45 -12.96
C CYS A 301 -11.30 -7.51 -13.74
N ALA A 302 -10.89 -7.83 -14.97
CA ALA A 302 -11.45 -8.92 -15.77
C ALA A 302 -11.41 -10.26 -15.01
N GLN A 303 -10.24 -10.63 -14.50
CA GLN A 303 -10.08 -11.85 -13.72
C GLN A 303 -10.82 -11.80 -12.39
N ILE A 304 -10.77 -10.67 -11.68
CA ILE A 304 -11.40 -10.52 -10.36
C ILE A 304 -12.92 -10.62 -10.48
N MET A 305 -13.54 -9.93 -11.44
CA MET A 305 -14.99 -9.97 -11.64
C MET A 305 -15.45 -11.34 -12.14
N TYR A 306 -14.67 -11.99 -13.02
CA TYR A 306 -14.90 -13.39 -13.40
C TYR A 306 -14.91 -14.31 -12.18
N ALA A 307 -13.88 -14.20 -11.33
CA ALA A 307 -13.76 -15.01 -10.12
C ALA A 307 -14.89 -14.72 -9.11
N TRP A 308 -15.22 -13.46 -8.88
CA TRP A 308 -16.26 -13.10 -7.91
C TRP A 308 -17.62 -13.74 -8.25
N PHE A 309 -18.02 -13.69 -9.52
CA PHE A 309 -19.24 -14.33 -9.97
C PHE A 309 -19.14 -15.85 -10.00
N LEU A 310 -18.13 -16.38 -10.66
CA LEU A 310 -18.12 -17.77 -11.07
C LEU A 310 -17.25 -18.67 -10.21
N ARG A 311 -16.21 -18.16 -9.55
CA ARG A 311 -15.21 -18.95 -8.79
C ARG A 311 -14.71 -18.18 -7.55
N PRO A 312 -15.59 -17.85 -6.59
CA PRO A 312 -15.22 -17.02 -5.44
C PRO A 312 -14.13 -17.67 -4.57
N GLU A 313 -13.94 -18.98 -4.66
CA GLU A 313 -12.88 -19.72 -3.99
C GLU A 313 -11.47 -19.34 -4.45
N THR A 314 -11.33 -18.66 -5.60
CA THR A 314 -10.06 -18.14 -6.09
C THR A 314 -9.76 -16.73 -5.57
N LEU A 315 -10.64 -16.15 -4.75
CA LEU A 315 -10.45 -14.86 -4.09
C LEU A 315 -10.36 -15.02 -2.57
N PRO A 316 -9.58 -14.18 -1.88
CA PRO A 316 -9.60 -14.12 -0.42
C PRO A 316 -11.00 -13.75 0.11
N ARG A 317 -11.44 -14.39 1.20
CA ARG A 317 -12.78 -14.18 1.80
C ARG A 317 -13.05 -12.73 2.20
N SER A 318 -12.04 -12.04 2.72
CA SER A 318 -12.15 -10.61 3.07
C SER A 318 -12.34 -9.74 1.82
N TYR A 319 -11.71 -10.12 0.71
CA TYR A 319 -11.83 -9.41 -0.55
C TYR A 319 -13.19 -9.66 -1.22
N ASP A 320 -13.69 -10.91 -1.22
CA ASP A 320 -15.06 -11.26 -1.66
C ASP A 320 -16.12 -10.47 -0.90
N THR A 321 -15.99 -10.42 0.44
CA THR A 321 -16.90 -9.65 1.30
C THR A 321 -16.81 -8.15 1.00
N TRP A 322 -15.60 -7.65 0.74
CA TRP A 322 -15.39 -6.25 0.38
C TRP A 322 -16.03 -5.89 -0.97
N ILE A 323 -15.87 -6.72 -2.01
CA ILE A 323 -16.49 -6.52 -3.33
C ILE A 323 -18.03 -6.56 -3.22
N ALA A 324 -18.59 -7.53 -2.49
CA ALA A 324 -20.03 -7.60 -2.25
C ALA A 324 -20.54 -6.33 -1.55
N THR A 325 -19.80 -5.83 -0.56
CA THR A 325 -20.15 -4.58 0.12
C THR A 325 -20.06 -3.36 -0.81
N ALA A 326 -19.00 -3.29 -1.61
CA ALA A 326 -18.72 -2.17 -2.50
C ALA A 326 -19.69 -2.09 -3.68
N SER A 327 -20.09 -3.24 -4.24
CA SER A 327 -21.08 -3.33 -5.32
C SER A 327 -22.50 -3.00 -4.87
N LYS A 328 -22.76 -2.95 -3.56
CA LYS A 328 -24.10 -2.74 -2.98
C LYS A 328 -25.15 -3.74 -3.51
N CYS A 329 -24.70 -4.96 -3.82
CA CYS A 329 -25.54 -6.07 -4.26
C CYS A 329 -25.78 -7.05 -3.09
N HIS A 330 -26.95 -7.71 -3.09
CA HIS A 330 -27.22 -8.78 -2.12
C HIS A 330 -26.35 -10.01 -2.40
N ARG A 331 -26.00 -10.76 -1.35
CA ARG A 331 -25.13 -11.94 -1.48
C ARG A 331 -25.87 -13.10 -2.15
N GLU A 332 -27.17 -13.17 -1.90
CA GLU A 332 -28.15 -14.08 -2.48
C GLU A 332 -28.16 -13.95 -4.01
N THR A 333 -28.18 -12.71 -4.53
CA THR A 333 -28.08 -12.42 -5.97
C THR A 333 -26.85 -13.05 -6.63
N VAL A 334 -25.67 -12.90 -6.00
CA VAL A 334 -24.41 -13.44 -6.55
C VAL A 334 -24.40 -14.97 -6.51
N ARG A 335 -25.04 -15.58 -5.50
CA ARG A 335 -25.20 -17.04 -5.42
C ARG A 335 -26.13 -17.57 -6.51
N ILE A 336 -27.29 -16.94 -6.70
CA ILE A 336 -28.22 -17.26 -7.79
C ILE A 336 -27.51 -17.15 -9.13
N GLN A 337 -26.83 -16.02 -9.38
CA GLN A 337 -26.07 -15.81 -10.61
C GLN A 337 -25.06 -16.93 -10.89
N ARG A 338 -24.35 -17.37 -9.85
CA ARG A 338 -23.36 -18.45 -9.95
C ARG A 338 -24.00 -19.79 -10.25
N ASP A 339 -25.00 -20.19 -9.47
CA ASP A 339 -25.66 -21.48 -9.63
C ASP A 339 -26.35 -21.55 -11.01
N MET A 340 -26.94 -20.45 -11.49
CA MET A 340 -27.51 -20.36 -12.84
C MET A 340 -26.46 -20.53 -13.94
N CYS A 341 -25.31 -19.83 -13.85
CA CYS A 341 -24.23 -19.96 -14.84
C CYS A 341 -23.49 -21.30 -14.82
N GLN A 342 -23.44 -21.96 -13.66
CA GLN A 342 -22.69 -23.21 -13.49
C GLN A 342 -23.55 -24.44 -13.74
N LYS A 343 -24.77 -24.47 -13.18
CA LYS A 343 -25.66 -25.64 -13.11
C LYS A 343 -26.96 -25.45 -13.88
N GLY A 344 -27.31 -24.21 -14.27
CA GLY A 344 -28.61 -23.91 -14.88
C GLY A 344 -29.78 -23.92 -13.90
N THR A 345 -29.51 -23.87 -12.59
CA THR A 345 -30.51 -23.96 -11.52
C THR A 345 -30.27 -22.89 -10.48
N PHE A 346 -31.26 -22.51 -9.67
CA PHE A 346 -31.07 -21.67 -8.49
C PHE A 346 -31.75 -22.27 -7.26
N ARG A 347 -31.25 -21.92 -6.07
CA ARG A 347 -31.90 -22.29 -4.80
C ARG A 347 -33.13 -21.42 -4.60
N ILE A 348 -34.29 -22.05 -4.50
CA ILE A 348 -35.57 -21.35 -4.28
C ILE A 348 -35.51 -20.45 -3.04
N ALA A 349 -34.90 -20.92 -1.95
CA ALA A 349 -34.73 -20.14 -0.72
C ALA A 349 -33.98 -18.82 -0.92
N ASP A 350 -32.95 -18.78 -1.78
CA ASP A 350 -32.18 -17.54 -2.03
C ASP A 350 -33.07 -16.52 -2.78
N MET A 351 -33.85 -16.97 -3.77
CA MET A 351 -34.75 -16.08 -4.53
C MET A 351 -35.95 -15.63 -3.70
N GLN A 352 -36.53 -16.52 -2.88
CA GLN A 352 -37.57 -16.18 -1.91
C GLN A 352 -37.08 -15.16 -0.88
N SER A 353 -35.85 -15.32 -0.38
CA SER A 353 -35.25 -14.36 0.54
C SER A 353 -35.10 -12.97 -0.08
N LEU A 354 -34.86 -12.86 -1.39
CA LEU A 354 -34.85 -11.58 -2.10
C LEU A 354 -36.27 -11.03 -2.23
N ALA A 355 -37.22 -11.85 -2.70
CA ALA A 355 -38.62 -11.46 -2.89
C ALA A 355 -39.33 -11.01 -1.60
N ASN A 356 -38.87 -11.49 -0.44
CA ASN A 356 -39.42 -11.15 0.87
C ASN A 356 -38.76 -9.93 1.52
N LYS A 357 -37.73 -9.33 0.92
CA LYS A 357 -37.14 -8.11 1.49
C LYS A 357 -38.12 -6.93 1.36
N LYS A 358 -38.15 -6.08 2.38
CA LYS A 358 -39.09 -4.95 2.50
C LYS A 358 -38.96 -3.91 1.39
N ASP A 359 -37.77 -3.77 0.83
CA ASP A 359 -37.44 -2.85 -0.24
C ASP A 359 -37.83 -3.36 -1.64
N THR A 360 -38.29 -4.61 -1.77
CA THR A 360 -38.64 -5.20 -3.08
C THR A 360 -39.92 -4.60 -3.66
N THR A 361 -39.86 -4.14 -4.92
CA THR A 361 -41.03 -3.63 -5.63
C THR A 361 -42.05 -4.74 -5.93
N PRO A 362 -43.35 -4.43 -6.02
CA PRO A 362 -44.37 -5.43 -6.37
C PRO A 362 -44.10 -6.11 -7.73
N ALA A 363 -43.63 -5.36 -8.73
CA ALA A 363 -43.32 -5.89 -10.06
C ALA A 363 -42.16 -6.88 -10.04
N ASN A 364 -41.03 -6.52 -9.41
CA ASN A 364 -39.88 -7.43 -9.28
C ASN A 364 -40.22 -8.66 -8.43
N LYS A 365 -41.03 -8.47 -7.37
CA LYS A 365 -41.54 -9.57 -6.56
C LYS A 365 -42.37 -10.55 -7.39
N ALA A 366 -43.26 -10.06 -8.23
CA ALA A 366 -44.08 -10.89 -9.11
C ALA A 366 -43.23 -11.69 -10.11
N ASP A 367 -42.22 -11.08 -10.75
CA ASP A 367 -41.30 -11.79 -11.66
C ASP A 367 -40.51 -12.89 -10.93
N MET A 368 -39.97 -12.59 -9.74
CA MET A 368 -39.27 -13.59 -8.93
C MET A 368 -40.18 -14.74 -8.49
N LEU A 369 -41.41 -14.45 -8.05
CA LEU A 369 -42.38 -15.48 -7.66
C LEU A 369 -42.81 -16.33 -8.86
N ALA A 370 -43.00 -15.74 -10.04
CA ALA A 370 -43.31 -16.48 -11.25
C ALA A 370 -42.17 -17.45 -11.64
N ARG A 371 -40.91 -17.04 -11.46
CA ARG A 371 -39.75 -17.92 -11.67
C ARG A 371 -39.65 -19.01 -10.63
N ILE A 372 -39.92 -18.70 -9.35
CA ILE A 372 -39.98 -19.71 -8.28
C ILE A 372 -41.05 -20.76 -8.58
N ALA A 373 -42.23 -20.33 -9.05
CA ALA A 373 -43.31 -21.25 -9.41
C ALA A 373 -42.88 -22.23 -10.51
N ARG A 374 -42.28 -21.75 -11.60
CA ARG A 374 -41.75 -22.62 -12.68
C ARG A 374 -40.63 -23.55 -12.23
N ALA A 375 -39.75 -23.06 -11.34
CA ALA A 375 -38.68 -23.86 -10.77
C ALA A 375 -39.18 -24.94 -9.80
N SER A 376 -40.40 -24.80 -9.26
CA SER A 376 -41.01 -25.74 -8.32
C SER A 376 -41.87 -26.81 -8.99
N LEU A 377 -42.08 -26.74 -10.30
CA LEU A 377 -42.80 -27.75 -11.06
C LEU A 377 -42.04 -29.08 -11.11
N PRO A 378 -42.73 -30.23 -11.22
CA PRO A 378 -42.09 -31.51 -11.45
C PRO A 378 -41.45 -31.57 -12.84
N LEU A 379 -40.49 -32.48 -13.01
CA LEU A 379 -39.94 -32.80 -14.34
C LEU A 379 -41.06 -33.42 -15.21
N PRO A 380 -41.17 -33.05 -16.51
CA PRO A 380 -40.23 -32.27 -17.33
C PRO A 380 -40.49 -30.76 -17.38
N ASP A 381 -41.57 -30.25 -16.77
CA ASP A 381 -41.99 -28.85 -16.86
C ASP A 381 -41.16 -27.88 -15.99
N GLN A 382 -40.23 -28.42 -15.20
CA GLN A 382 -39.33 -27.66 -14.36
C GLN A 382 -38.41 -26.75 -15.20
N ALA A 383 -38.54 -25.44 -15.03
CA ALA A 383 -37.73 -24.45 -15.76
C ALA A 383 -37.22 -23.33 -14.85
N PHE A 384 -35.91 -23.10 -14.87
CA PHE A 384 -35.26 -22.03 -14.08
C PHE A 384 -35.04 -20.72 -14.88
N GLY A 385 -35.30 -20.75 -16.19
CA GLY A 385 -35.11 -19.62 -17.10
C GLY A 385 -33.69 -19.51 -17.68
N PRO A 386 -33.35 -18.35 -18.28
CA PRO A 386 -32.02 -18.10 -18.86
C PRO A 386 -30.89 -18.28 -17.84
N PRO A 387 -29.65 -18.63 -18.25
CA PRO A 387 -28.57 -19.08 -17.37
C PRO A 387 -27.88 -17.94 -16.57
N PHE A 388 -28.65 -17.00 -16.04
CA PHE A 388 -28.22 -15.85 -15.27
C PHE A 388 -29.35 -15.31 -14.38
N VAL A 389 -28.99 -14.49 -13.39
CA VAL A 389 -29.93 -13.86 -12.46
C VAL A 389 -30.78 -12.81 -13.20
N PRO A 390 -32.11 -12.77 -12.98
CA PRO A 390 -32.93 -11.72 -13.55
C PRO A 390 -32.65 -10.36 -12.90
N CYS A 391 -32.93 -9.29 -13.65
CA CYS A 391 -32.84 -7.91 -13.16
C CYS A 391 -33.67 -7.69 -11.88
N SER A 392 -34.84 -8.32 -11.79
CA SER A 392 -35.71 -8.33 -10.61
C SER A 392 -35.03 -8.84 -9.33
N ALA A 393 -34.09 -9.78 -9.45
CA ALA A 393 -33.29 -10.30 -8.33
C ALA A 393 -31.94 -9.59 -8.18
N LEU A 394 -31.48 -8.85 -9.20
CA LEU A 394 -30.26 -8.04 -9.13
C LEU A 394 -30.50 -6.72 -8.37
N HIS A 395 -31.61 -6.06 -8.66
CA HIS A 395 -32.00 -4.79 -8.06
C HIS A 395 -33.49 -4.80 -7.67
N PRO A 396 -33.90 -5.63 -6.68
CA PRO A 396 -35.29 -5.79 -6.29
C PRO A 396 -36.00 -4.48 -5.91
N TRP A 397 -35.25 -3.47 -5.47
CA TRP A 397 -35.77 -2.18 -5.00
C TRP A 397 -36.15 -1.17 -6.08
N LEU A 398 -35.78 -1.41 -7.35
CA LEU A 398 -36.10 -0.52 -8.47
C LEU A 398 -36.43 -1.34 -9.72
N ASP A 399 -37.47 -0.93 -10.44
CA ASP A 399 -37.90 -1.62 -11.66
C ASP A 399 -37.02 -1.25 -12.86
N SER A 400 -36.47 -0.04 -12.88
CA SER A 400 -35.63 0.46 -13.96
C SER A 400 -34.14 0.17 -13.73
N CYS A 401 -33.51 -0.48 -14.71
CA CYS A 401 -32.07 -0.74 -14.72
C CYS A 401 -31.25 0.57 -14.72
N THR A 402 -31.67 1.58 -15.51
CA THR A 402 -30.91 2.84 -15.64
C THR A 402 -30.97 3.68 -14.38
N LEU A 403 -32.14 3.77 -13.75
CA LEU A 403 -32.30 4.45 -12.45
C LEU A 403 -31.50 3.74 -11.36
N THR A 404 -31.50 2.40 -11.36
CA THR A 404 -30.67 1.61 -10.44
C THR A 404 -29.19 1.96 -10.59
N GLN A 405 -28.68 2.08 -11.82
CA GLN A 405 -27.26 2.37 -12.05
C GLN A 405 -26.86 3.74 -11.47
N LEU A 406 -27.71 4.76 -11.63
CA LEU A 406 -27.49 6.09 -11.05
C LEU A 406 -27.59 6.08 -9.52
N ASP A 407 -28.60 5.41 -8.97
CA ASP A 407 -28.77 5.25 -7.52
C ASP A 407 -27.55 4.56 -6.90
N ARG A 408 -27.06 3.48 -7.51
CA ARG A 408 -25.87 2.76 -7.06
C ARG A 408 -24.60 3.60 -7.18
N PHE A 409 -24.45 4.36 -8.27
CA PHE A 409 -23.34 5.30 -8.41
C PHE A 409 -23.28 6.28 -7.23
N VAL A 410 -24.39 6.98 -6.95
CA VAL A 410 -24.47 7.96 -5.84
C VAL A 410 -24.24 7.28 -4.49
N ALA A 411 -24.86 6.13 -4.25
CA ALA A 411 -24.73 5.38 -3.01
C ALA A 411 -23.29 4.94 -2.73
N VAL A 412 -22.56 4.50 -3.76
CA VAL A 412 -21.15 4.08 -3.64
C VAL A 412 -20.23 5.28 -3.43
N VAL A 413 -20.42 6.36 -4.19
CA VAL A 413 -19.65 7.61 -4.00
C VAL A 413 -19.83 8.10 -2.57
N ARG A 414 -21.06 8.22 -2.08
CA ARG A 414 -21.35 8.69 -0.72
C ARG A 414 -20.76 7.79 0.36
N TRP A 415 -20.78 6.48 0.14
CA TRP A 415 -20.19 5.51 1.07
C TRP A 415 -18.66 5.61 1.13
N MET A 416 -18.01 5.96 0.02
CA MET A 416 -16.55 6.05 -0.06
C MET A 416 -15.96 7.39 0.38
N LEU A 417 -16.75 8.47 0.39
CA LEU A 417 -16.31 9.80 0.81
C LEU A 417 -15.54 9.80 2.16
N PRO A 418 -16.02 9.16 3.25
CA PRO A 418 -15.31 9.21 4.53
C PRO A 418 -13.95 8.49 4.49
N ILE A 419 -13.87 7.40 3.72
CA ILE A 419 -12.66 6.57 3.63
C ILE A 419 -11.58 7.32 2.84
N TYR A 420 -11.93 7.82 1.65
CA TYR A 420 -10.98 8.58 0.83
C TYR A 420 -10.69 9.97 1.39
N GLY A 421 -11.66 10.57 2.11
CA GLY A 421 -11.48 11.81 2.84
C GLY A 421 -10.38 11.68 3.89
N ALA A 422 -10.44 10.62 4.71
CA ALA A 422 -9.39 10.32 5.67
C ALA A 422 -8.03 10.08 4.98
N LEU A 423 -8.01 9.35 3.86
CA LEU A 423 -6.78 9.05 3.12
C LEU A 423 -6.08 10.30 2.57
N HIS A 424 -6.83 11.31 2.13
CA HIS A 424 -6.26 12.55 1.61
C HIS A 424 -5.96 13.56 2.72
N LEU A 425 -6.81 13.63 3.75
CA LEU A 425 -6.68 14.60 4.84
C LEU A 425 -5.59 14.21 5.85
N ILE A 426 -5.49 12.95 6.25
CA ILE A 426 -4.57 12.53 7.33
C ILE A 426 -3.10 12.75 6.94
N PRO A 427 -2.59 12.27 5.78
CA PRO A 427 -1.20 12.51 5.41
C PRO A 427 -0.89 14.00 5.24
N MET A 428 -1.86 14.77 4.74
CA MET A 428 -1.74 16.22 4.60
C MET A 428 -1.57 16.89 5.98
N LEU A 429 -2.39 16.54 6.96
CA LEU A 429 -2.32 17.08 8.33
C LEU A 429 -1.05 16.64 9.07
N LEU A 430 -0.60 15.40 8.87
CA LEU A 430 0.56 14.86 9.59
C LEU A 430 1.90 15.35 9.03
N PHE A 431 2.05 15.39 7.71
CA PHE A 431 3.34 15.65 7.06
C PHE A 431 3.49 17.06 6.50
N ARG A 432 2.39 17.81 6.30
CA ARG A 432 2.40 19.15 5.71
C ARG A 432 1.71 20.21 6.58
N ARG A 433 1.74 20.03 7.92
CA ARG A 433 1.11 20.94 8.89
C ARG A 433 1.44 22.42 8.67
N ASP A 434 2.69 22.74 8.35
CA ASP A 434 3.13 24.13 8.18
C ASP A 434 2.47 24.80 6.96
N ARG A 435 2.31 24.07 5.86
CA ARG A 435 1.58 24.54 4.68
C ARG A 435 0.07 24.60 4.92
N VAL A 436 -0.50 23.65 5.67
CA VAL A 436 -1.93 23.67 6.02
C VAL A 436 -2.29 24.91 6.84
N LEU A 437 -1.41 25.31 7.76
CA LEU A 437 -1.61 26.51 8.58
C LEU A 437 -1.45 27.80 7.77
N ARG A 438 -0.57 27.83 6.76
CA ARG A 438 -0.37 29.00 5.88
C ARG A 438 -1.48 29.15 4.83
N GLU A 439 -1.91 28.06 4.20
CA GLU A 439 -2.87 28.06 3.09
C GLU A 439 -4.01 27.04 3.27
N PRO A 440 -4.86 27.19 4.30
CA PRO A 440 -5.84 26.17 4.67
C PRO A 440 -6.87 25.91 3.56
N ALA A 441 -7.41 26.96 2.92
CA ALA A 441 -8.45 26.82 1.91
C ALA A 441 -7.98 26.06 0.66
N ARG A 442 -6.79 26.37 0.14
CA ARG A 442 -6.21 25.71 -1.03
C ARG A 442 -5.88 24.24 -0.75
N MET A 443 -5.30 23.96 0.41
CA MET A 443 -5.00 22.59 0.83
C MET A 443 -6.27 21.75 1.02
N LEU A 444 -7.30 22.32 1.66
CA LEU A 444 -8.59 21.66 1.84
C LEU A 444 -9.32 21.43 0.51
N LEU A 445 -9.31 22.40 -0.40
CA LEU A 445 -9.90 22.24 -1.74
C LEU A 445 -9.19 21.13 -2.52
N ARG A 446 -7.85 21.10 -2.50
CA ARG A 446 -7.08 20.02 -3.14
C ARG A 446 -7.40 18.65 -2.53
N ALA A 447 -7.50 18.57 -1.21
CA ALA A 447 -7.90 17.34 -0.52
C ALA A 447 -9.34 16.93 -0.86
N ALA A 448 -10.27 17.88 -0.96
CA ALA A 448 -11.66 17.66 -1.34
C ALA A 448 -11.78 17.17 -2.79
N LEU A 449 -11.09 17.81 -3.74
CA LEU A 449 -11.05 17.38 -5.15
C LEU A 449 -10.45 15.98 -5.30
N GLY A 450 -9.34 15.69 -4.61
CA GLY A 450 -8.76 14.35 -4.58
C GLY A 450 -9.72 13.31 -4.00
N THR A 451 -10.43 13.66 -2.91
CA THR A 451 -11.43 12.80 -2.28
C THR A 451 -12.63 12.54 -3.19
N ALA A 452 -13.16 13.58 -3.82
CA ALA A 452 -14.28 13.51 -4.74
C ALA A 452 -13.91 12.62 -5.94
N ARG A 453 -12.76 12.86 -6.56
CA ARG A 453 -12.30 12.08 -7.71
C ARG A 453 -12.10 10.60 -7.38
N SER A 454 -11.42 10.28 -6.27
CA SER A 454 -11.23 8.87 -5.87
C SER A 454 -12.52 8.17 -5.48
N SER A 455 -13.48 8.90 -4.91
CA SER A 455 -14.82 8.35 -4.62
C SER A 455 -15.59 8.09 -5.91
N THR A 456 -15.54 9.03 -6.87
CA THR A 456 -16.13 8.89 -8.20
C THR A 456 -15.51 7.74 -9.00
N PHE A 457 -14.19 7.51 -8.91
CA PHE A 457 -13.53 6.38 -9.55
C PHE A 457 -14.21 5.04 -9.21
N LEU A 458 -14.49 4.79 -7.92
CA LEU A 458 -15.15 3.54 -7.52
C LEU A 458 -16.64 3.55 -7.89
N GLY A 459 -17.31 4.71 -7.81
CA GLY A 459 -18.68 4.86 -8.28
C GLY A 459 -18.82 4.50 -9.77
N VAL A 460 -17.94 5.05 -10.62
CA VAL A 460 -17.88 4.77 -12.06
C VAL A 460 -17.57 3.30 -12.32
N PHE A 461 -16.71 2.66 -11.51
CA PHE A 461 -16.46 1.22 -11.61
C PHE A 461 -17.76 0.42 -11.46
N VAL A 462 -18.53 0.70 -10.41
CA VAL A 462 -19.81 0.02 -10.14
C VAL A 462 -20.85 0.35 -11.20
N PHE A 463 -20.91 1.61 -11.65
CA PHE A 463 -21.79 2.05 -12.73
C PHE A 463 -21.53 1.24 -14.01
N ILE A 464 -20.30 1.28 -14.55
CA ILE A 464 -19.93 0.56 -15.79
C ILE A 464 -20.25 -0.92 -15.66
N TYR A 465 -19.85 -1.52 -14.53
CA TYR A 465 -20.08 -2.92 -14.25
C TYR A 465 -21.57 -3.31 -14.25
N GLN A 466 -22.40 -2.62 -13.46
CA GLN A 466 -23.82 -2.98 -13.39
C GLN A 466 -24.53 -2.67 -14.69
N SER A 467 -24.19 -1.56 -15.36
CA SER A 467 -24.72 -1.22 -16.68
C SER A 467 -24.42 -2.30 -17.70
N ALA A 468 -23.15 -2.72 -17.82
CA ALA A 468 -22.76 -3.77 -18.76
C ALA A 468 -23.35 -5.14 -18.39
N PHE A 469 -23.55 -5.42 -17.10
CA PHE A 469 -24.23 -6.63 -16.65
C PHE A 469 -25.71 -6.63 -17.05
N CYS A 470 -26.48 -5.57 -16.74
CA CYS A 470 -27.89 -5.48 -17.13
C CYS A 470 -28.02 -5.48 -18.66
N LEU A 471 -27.21 -4.69 -19.36
CA LEU A 471 -27.24 -4.56 -20.81
C LEU A 471 -27.03 -5.90 -21.50
N LYS A 472 -26.00 -6.67 -21.13
CA LYS A 472 -25.74 -7.95 -21.79
C LYS A 472 -26.87 -8.98 -21.60
N HIS A 473 -27.52 -8.99 -20.44
CA HIS A 473 -28.58 -9.95 -20.11
C HIS A 473 -29.92 -9.56 -20.71
N ASN A 474 -30.26 -8.27 -20.70
CA ASN A 474 -31.45 -7.76 -21.39
C ASN A 474 -31.29 -7.96 -22.89
N LEU A 475 -30.13 -7.63 -23.46
CA LEU A 475 -29.85 -7.88 -24.87
C LEU A 475 -29.96 -9.36 -25.24
N PHE A 476 -29.50 -10.28 -24.38
CA PHE A 476 -29.71 -11.71 -24.59
C PHE A 476 -31.20 -12.08 -24.64
N ASN A 477 -32.00 -11.61 -23.67
CA ASN A 477 -33.43 -11.90 -23.62
C ASN A 477 -34.17 -11.31 -24.82
N ASP A 478 -33.88 -10.06 -25.17
CA ASP A 478 -34.52 -9.34 -26.28
C ASP A 478 -34.19 -10.00 -27.62
N LEU A 479 -32.92 -10.34 -27.87
CA LEU A 479 -32.52 -11.04 -29.09
C LEU A 479 -33.14 -12.44 -29.17
N THR A 480 -33.21 -13.17 -28.05
CA THR A 480 -33.83 -14.50 -28.01
C THR A 480 -35.33 -14.41 -28.29
N ALA A 481 -36.02 -13.42 -27.71
CA ALA A 481 -37.44 -13.18 -27.94
C ALA A 481 -37.72 -12.75 -29.39
N LEU A 482 -36.98 -11.77 -29.91
CA LEU A 482 -37.13 -11.28 -31.29
C LEU A 482 -36.87 -12.37 -32.33
N ARG A 483 -35.91 -13.26 -32.07
CA ARG A 483 -35.60 -14.38 -32.97
C ARG A 483 -36.70 -15.43 -33.02
N SER A 484 -37.50 -15.56 -31.97
CA SER A 484 -38.64 -16.49 -31.93
C SER A 484 -39.86 -15.97 -32.72
N LEU A 485 -39.88 -14.69 -33.10
CA LEU A 485 -40.94 -14.09 -33.89
C LEU A 485 -40.76 -14.36 -35.40
N PRO A 486 -41.86 -14.36 -36.19
CA PRO A 486 -41.78 -14.45 -37.65
C PRO A 486 -41.03 -13.24 -38.25
N PRO A 487 -40.19 -13.42 -39.29
CA PRO A 487 -39.41 -12.33 -39.89
C PRO A 487 -40.26 -11.19 -40.47
N SER A 488 -41.53 -11.44 -40.76
CA SER A 488 -42.48 -10.45 -41.29
C SER A 488 -43.02 -9.48 -40.24
N SER A 489 -42.78 -9.70 -38.94
CA SER A 489 -43.41 -8.88 -37.89
C SER A 489 -42.72 -7.52 -37.67
N SER A 490 -41.40 -7.42 -37.85
CA SER A 490 -40.67 -6.17 -37.63
C SER A 490 -39.26 -6.18 -38.24
N LEU A 491 -38.74 -4.99 -38.60
CA LEU A 491 -37.35 -4.82 -39.04
C LEU A 491 -36.34 -5.28 -37.96
N LEU A 492 -36.68 -5.11 -36.68
CA LEU A 492 -35.84 -5.56 -35.57
C LEU A 492 -35.75 -7.09 -35.48
N ALA A 493 -36.84 -7.82 -35.77
CA ALA A 493 -36.82 -9.28 -35.83
C ALA A 493 -35.94 -9.77 -36.99
N MET A 494 -36.01 -9.11 -38.15
CA MET A 494 -35.14 -9.39 -39.30
C MET A 494 -33.65 -9.16 -38.95
N LEU A 495 -33.32 -8.02 -38.33
CA LEU A 495 -31.96 -7.71 -37.90
C LEU A 495 -31.46 -8.66 -36.80
N ALA A 496 -32.32 -9.07 -35.86
CA ALA A 496 -31.97 -10.02 -34.82
C ALA A 496 -31.66 -11.42 -35.38
N GLN A 497 -32.35 -11.85 -36.45
CA GLN A 497 -32.07 -13.10 -37.14
C GLN A 497 -30.75 -13.09 -37.92
N LEU A 498 -30.28 -11.90 -38.35
CA LEU A 498 -28.97 -11.71 -38.99
C LEU A 498 -27.80 -11.94 -38.02
N VAL A 499 -28.02 -11.73 -36.72
CA VAL A 499 -26.99 -11.95 -35.69
C VAL A 499 -26.71 -13.46 -35.56
N PRO A 500 -25.45 -13.93 -35.68
CA PRO A 500 -25.11 -15.34 -35.52
C PRO A 500 -25.47 -15.85 -34.12
N GLN A 501 -26.01 -17.07 -34.01
CA GLN A 501 -26.33 -17.71 -32.73
C GLN A 501 -25.15 -17.71 -31.73
N PRO A 502 -23.90 -18.01 -32.16
CA PRO A 502 -22.76 -17.96 -31.24
C PRO A 502 -22.50 -16.58 -30.62
N ALA A 503 -22.92 -15.49 -31.29
CA ALA A 503 -22.80 -14.14 -30.76
C ALA A 503 -23.84 -13.85 -29.67
N VAL A 504 -25.05 -14.38 -29.83
CA VAL A 504 -26.10 -14.32 -28.79
C VAL A 504 -25.66 -15.17 -27.58
N ASP A 505 -25.23 -16.40 -27.82
CA ASP A 505 -24.72 -17.30 -26.77
C ASP A 505 -23.49 -16.71 -26.05
N ALA A 506 -22.65 -15.94 -26.77
CA ALA A 506 -21.50 -15.27 -26.17
C ALA A 506 -21.90 -14.27 -25.07
N LEU A 507 -23.08 -13.63 -25.14
CA LEU A 507 -23.59 -12.70 -24.11
C LEU A 507 -23.90 -13.41 -22.79
N ALA A 508 -24.41 -14.64 -22.85
CA ALA A 508 -24.68 -15.49 -21.69
C ALA A 508 -23.47 -16.36 -21.28
N SER A 509 -22.44 -16.43 -22.13
CA SER A 509 -21.28 -17.28 -21.89
C SER A 509 -20.50 -16.90 -20.63
N ARG A 510 -19.85 -17.88 -20.02
CA ARG A 510 -18.93 -17.66 -18.87
C ARG A 510 -17.78 -16.72 -19.20
N LYS A 511 -17.39 -16.59 -20.48
CA LYS A 511 -16.30 -15.71 -20.92
C LYS A 511 -16.72 -14.24 -20.92
N SER A 512 -18.02 -13.94 -21.06
CA SER A 512 -18.52 -12.56 -21.07
C SER A 512 -18.19 -11.80 -19.78
N TYR A 513 -18.03 -12.51 -18.65
CA TYR A 513 -17.68 -11.91 -17.36
C TYR A 513 -16.24 -11.35 -17.31
N TYR A 514 -15.34 -11.83 -18.16
CA TYR A 514 -14.04 -11.19 -18.35
C TYR A 514 -14.18 -9.83 -19.02
N VAL A 515 -14.99 -9.76 -20.09
CA VAL A 515 -15.27 -8.50 -20.80
C VAL A 515 -15.88 -7.48 -19.85
N LEU A 516 -16.78 -7.94 -19.00
CA LEU A 516 -17.39 -7.10 -17.97
C LEU A 516 -16.35 -6.43 -17.07
N GLY A 517 -15.42 -7.21 -16.51
CA GLY A 517 -14.35 -6.65 -15.68
C GLY A 517 -13.32 -5.82 -16.45
N LEU A 518 -13.07 -6.13 -17.74
CA LEU A 518 -12.25 -5.29 -18.63
C LEU A 518 -12.85 -3.89 -18.78
N LEU A 519 -14.16 -3.82 -19.07
CA LEU A 519 -14.87 -2.55 -19.25
C LEU A 519 -14.88 -1.74 -17.95
N SER A 520 -15.18 -2.39 -16.81
CA SER A 520 -15.15 -1.72 -15.49
C SER A 520 -13.77 -1.16 -15.15
N GLY A 521 -12.70 -1.78 -15.65
CA GLY A 521 -11.33 -1.30 -15.51
C GLY A 521 -11.07 0.10 -16.07
N LEU A 522 -11.85 0.53 -17.07
CA LEU A 522 -11.76 1.86 -17.67
C LEU A 522 -12.11 2.98 -16.68
N SER A 523 -12.78 2.67 -15.56
CA SER A 523 -13.03 3.63 -14.50
C SER A 523 -11.74 4.27 -13.98
N LEU A 524 -10.59 3.58 -14.09
CA LEU A 524 -9.28 4.11 -13.67
C LEU A 524 -8.88 5.40 -14.40
N LEU A 525 -9.47 5.68 -15.57
CA LEU A 525 -9.27 6.95 -16.28
C LEU A 525 -9.79 8.16 -15.50
N VAL A 526 -10.72 7.97 -14.56
CA VAL A 526 -11.20 9.02 -13.65
C VAL A 526 -10.11 9.46 -12.68
N GLU A 527 -9.17 8.58 -12.33
CA GLU A 527 -8.16 8.84 -11.30
C GLU A 527 -6.94 9.61 -11.86
N ASP A 528 -6.14 10.26 -10.99
CA ASP A 528 -4.91 10.93 -11.40
C ASP A 528 -3.91 9.98 -12.02
N LYS A 529 -3.23 10.41 -13.10
CA LYS A 529 -2.17 9.64 -13.77
C LYS A 529 -1.15 9.03 -12.78
N ARG A 530 -0.71 9.80 -11.77
CA ARG A 530 0.24 9.35 -10.73
C ARG A 530 -0.33 8.24 -9.83
N ARG A 531 -1.63 8.27 -9.51
CA ARG A 531 -2.30 7.26 -8.66
C ARG A 531 -2.71 6.00 -9.43
N ARG A 532 -2.86 6.06 -10.77
CA ARG A 532 -3.27 4.91 -11.60
C ARG A 532 -2.30 3.73 -11.45
N GLU A 533 -0.99 4.01 -11.45
CA GLU A 533 0.03 2.98 -11.30
C GLU A 533 -0.04 2.31 -9.92
N GLU A 534 -0.22 3.10 -8.86
CA GLU A 534 -0.33 2.57 -7.50
C GLU A 534 -1.57 1.69 -7.33
N LEU A 535 -2.71 2.09 -7.89
CA LEU A 535 -3.95 1.31 -7.89
C LEU A 535 -3.83 0.04 -8.73
N ALA A 536 -3.22 0.10 -9.91
CA ALA A 536 -2.94 -1.07 -10.73
C ALA A 536 -2.06 -2.06 -9.97
N MET A 537 -0.99 -1.59 -9.31
CA MET A 537 -0.12 -2.43 -8.49
C MET A 537 -0.78 -2.94 -7.21
N TYR A 538 -1.79 -2.25 -6.68
CA TYR A 538 -2.57 -2.71 -5.54
C TYR A 538 -3.46 -3.91 -5.90
N VAL A 539 -4.09 -3.87 -7.08
CA VAL A 539 -5.02 -4.91 -7.54
C VAL A 539 -4.30 -6.08 -8.22
N LEU A 540 -3.15 -5.84 -8.85
CA LEU A 540 -2.37 -6.84 -9.58
C LEU A 540 -2.08 -8.13 -8.79
N PRO A 541 -1.64 -8.10 -7.52
CA PRO A 541 -1.46 -9.31 -6.73
C PRO A 541 -2.72 -10.18 -6.65
N ARG A 542 -3.90 -9.55 -6.50
CA ARG A 542 -5.19 -10.25 -6.40
C ARG A 542 -5.63 -10.83 -7.72
N GLY A 543 -5.40 -10.11 -8.81
CA GLY A 543 -5.61 -10.61 -10.17
C GLY A 543 -4.76 -11.85 -10.44
N LEU A 544 -3.45 -11.76 -10.18
CA LEU A 544 -2.51 -12.87 -10.39
C LEU A 544 -2.81 -14.08 -9.51
N GLU A 545 -3.12 -13.87 -8.23
CA GLU A 545 -3.52 -14.93 -7.31
C GLU A 545 -4.76 -15.68 -7.84
N SER A 546 -5.79 -14.93 -8.26
CA SER A 546 -7.01 -15.51 -8.80
C SER A 546 -6.75 -16.25 -10.12
N THR A 547 -5.94 -15.69 -11.03
CA THR A 547 -5.55 -16.35 -12.28
C THR A 547 -4.82 -17.67 -11.99
N TRP A 548 -3.85 -17.64 -11.06
CA TRP A 548 -3.08 -18.81 -10.68
C TRP A 548 -3.96 -19.93 -10.11
N LEU A 549 -4.84 -19.59 -9.17
CA LEU A 549 -5.76 -20.56 -8.56
C LEU A 549 -6.77 -21.11 -9.57
N THR A 550 -7.23 -20.28 -10.51
CA THR A 550 -8.12 -20.70 -11.60
C THR A 550 -7.40 -21.64 -12.57
N ALA A 551 -6.17 -21.30 -12.97
CA ALA A 551 -5.34 -22.13 -13.86
C ALA A 551 -5.02 -23.49 -13.21
N ARG A 552 -4.72 -23.50 -11.91
CA ARG A 552 -4.54 -24.72 -11.12
C ARG A 552 -5.83 -25.56 -11.07
N GLY A 553 -6.99 -24.93 -10.88
CA GLY A 553 -8.29 -25.60 -10.92
C GLY A 553 -8.66 -26.17 -12.29
N ARG A 554 -8.03 -25.70 -13.37
CA ARG A 554 -8.16 -26.24 -14.74
C ARG A 554 -7.10 -27.29 -15.10
N GLY A 555 -6.15 -27.57 -14.20
CA GLY A 555 -5.04 -28.48 -14.47
C GLY A 555 -3.93 -27.90 -15.36
N TRP A 556 -3.95 -26.60 -15.67
CA TRP A 556 -2.91 -25.96 -16.48
C TRP A 556 -1.57 -25.78 -15.74
N VAL A 557 -1.62 -25.82 -14.41
CA VAL A 557 -0.47 -25.59 -13.54
C VAL A 557 -0.43 -26.69 -12.47
N GLY A 558 0.75 -27.26 -12.26
CA GLY A 558 0.98 -28.29 -11.24
C GLY A 558 0.77 -27.79 -9.80
N ARG A 559 0.61 -28.73 -8.87
CA ARG A 559 0.51 -28.40 -7.44
C ARG A 559 1.90 -28.04 -6.91
N THR A 560 2.14 -26.76 -6.61
CA THR A 560 3.39 -26.25 -6.01
C THR A 560 3.62 -26.67 -4.56
N GLY A 561 2.75 -27.53 -4.00
CA GLY A 561 2.86 -28.05 -2.64
C GLY A 561 2.92 -26.95 -1.59
N GLN A 562 3.68 -27.19 -0.53
CA GLN A 562 3.87 -26.25 0.59
C GLN A 562 4.92 -25.17 0.28
N TRP A 563 5.57 -25.22 -0.88
CA TRP A 563 6.72 -24.39 -1.24
C TRP A 563 6.38 -23.24 -2.19
N GLY A 564 5.13 -23.15 -2.65
CA GLY A 564 4.71 -22.12 -3.62
C GLY A 564 5.01 -20.68 -3.14
N GLU A 565 4.74 -20.38 -1.87
CA GLU A 565 5.04 -19.08 -1.25
C GLU A 565 6.55 -18.79 -1.18
N VAL A 566 7.37 -19.82 -0.95
CA VAL A 566 8.84 -19.72 -0.87
C VAL A 566 9.42 -19.46 -2.25
N LEU A 567 8.98 -20.20 -3.27
CA LEU A 567 9.40 -20.03 -4.66
C LEU A 567 8.99 -18.65 -5.20
N LEU A 568 7.78 -18.18 -4.87
CA LEU A 568 7.31 -16.86 -5.27
C LEU A 568 8.13 -15.74 -4.60
N SER A 569 8.46 -15.90 -3.31
CA SER A 569 9.33 -14.97 -2.58
C SER A 569 10.75 -14.95 -3.18
N ALA A 570 11.31 -16.12 -3.48
CA ALA A 570 12.62 -16.25 -4.11
C ALA A 570 12.65 -15.56 -5.49
N ALA A 571 11.67 -15.83 -6.35
CA ALA A 571 11.56 -15.18 -7.65
C ALA A 571 11.40 -13.66 -7.53
N GLY A 572 10.51 -13.20 -6.65
CA GLY A 572 10.27 -11.78 -6.41
C GLY A 572 11.51 -11.05 -5.92
N MET A 573 12.20 -11.61 -4.92
CA MET A 573 13.38 -10.98 -4.35
C MET A 573 14.60 -11.05 -5.28
N GLY A 574 14.74 -12.12 -6.06
CA GLY A 574 15.74 -12.19 -7.14
C GLY A 574 15.57 -11.06 -8.16
N MET A 575 14.33 -10.77 -8.58
CA MET A 575 14.04 -9.63 -9.46
C MET A 575 14.35 -8.29 -8.77
N VAL A 576 13.85 -8.06 -7.55
CA VAL A 576 14.05 -6.80 -6.82
C VAL A 576 15.55 -6.53 -6.60
N MET A 577 16.33 -7.53 -6.18
CA MET A 577 17.76 -7.40 -5.94
C MET A 577 18.57 -7.22 -7.22
N SER A 578 18.15 -7.85 -8.32
CA SER A 578 18.73 -7.62 -9.64
C SER A 578 18.64 -6.14 -10.03
N ILE A 579 17.47 -5.54 -9.89
CA ILE A 579 17.25 -4.14 -10.24
C ILE A 579 17.94 -3.23 -9.23
N TYR A 580 17.84 -3.53 -7.93
CA TYR A 580 18.46 -2.74 -6.87
C TYR A 580 19.97 -2.57 -7.08
N GLN A 581 20.67 -3.64 -7.47
CA GLN A 581 22.11 -3.58 -7.71
C GLN A 581 22.48 -2.97 -9.05
N ASN A 582 21.81 -3.38 -10.12
CA ASN A 582 22.23 -3.04 -11.46
C ASN A 582 21.63 -1.72 -11.97
N GLU A 583 20.34 -1.48 -11.68
CA GLU A 583 19.53 -0.42 -12.32
C GLU A 583 18.48 0.17 -11.35
N PRO A 584 18.91 0.73 -10.20
CA PRO A 584 18.05 1.16 -9.08
C PRO A 584 17.05 2.26 -9.46
N GLN A 585 17.27 2.97 -10.56
CA GLN A 585 16.40 4.01 -11.08
C GLN A 585 15.04 3.48 -11.50
N HIS A 586 14.93 2.19 -11.81
CA HIS A 586 13.66 1.56 -12.19
C HIS A 586 12.85 1.02 -11.00
N LEU A 587 13.37 1.12 -9.77
CA LEU A 587 12.60 0.87 -8.56
C LEU A 587 11.91 2.15 -8.07
N SER A 588 10.70 1.99 -7.50
CA SER A 588 10.02 3.09 -6.81
C SER A 588 10.92 3.73 -5.75
N GLY A 589 10.89 5.05 -5.64
CA GLY A 589 11.72 5.80 -4.69
C GLY A 589 11.53 5.40 -3.22
N LEU A 590 10.32 4.95 -2.84
CA LEU A 590 10.08 4.40 -1.49
C LEU A 590 10.81 3.07 -1.29
N VAL A 591 10.66 2.12 -2.23
CA VAL A 591 11.30 0.80 -2.18
C VAL A 591 12.81 0.95 -2.15
N ARG A 592 13.37 1.81 -3.00
CA ARG A 592 14.81 2.12 -3.04
C ARG A 592 15.32 2.64 -1.69
N ARG A 593 14.59 3.55 -1.04
CA ARG A 593 14.94 4.10 0.28
C ARG A 593 14.90 3.04 1.37
N ILE A 594 13.87 2.21 1.39
CA ILE A 594 13.73 1.11 2.35
C ILE A 594 14.88 0.12 2.17
N LEU A 595 15.16 -0.33 0.94
CA LEU A 595 16.25 -1.27 0.68
C LEU A 595 17.61 -0.68 1.05
N TYR A 596 17.86 0.61 0.77
CA TYR A 596 19.08 1.29 1.23
C TYR A 596 19.20 1.30 2.74
N GLN A 597 18.10 1.50 3.46
CA GLN A 597 18.12 1.53 4.91
C GLN A 597 18.48 0.16 5.51
N PHE A 598 17.92 -0.92 4.96
CA PHE A 598 18.16 -2.27 5.48
C PHE A 598 19.48 -2.88 4.99
N ILE A 599 19.81 -2.71 3.71
CA ILE A 599 20.97 -3.35 3.08
C ILE A 599 22.18 -2.41 3.13
N GLY A 600 22.01 -1.15 2.75
CA GLY A 600 23.11 -0.20 2.58
C GLY A 600 23.95 -0.46 1.33
N PRO A 601 25.07 0.27 1.18
CA PRO A 601 25.99 0.08 0.06
C PRO A 601 26.72 -1.27 0.19
N ASN A 602 26.92 -1.95 -0.95
CA ASN A 602 27.72 -3.16 -1.07
C ASN A 602 28.49 -3.13 -2.39
#